data_AF-A0A970HW96-F1
#
_entry.id   AF-A0A970HW96-F1
#
_cell.length_a   1.000
_cell.length_b   1.000
_cell.length_c   1.000
_cell.angle_alpha   90.00
_cell.angle_beta   90.00
_cell.angle_gamma   90.00
#
_symmetry.space_group_name_H-M   'P 1'
#
loop_
_entity.id
_entity.type
_entity.pdbx_description
1 polymer ?
#
loop_
_entity_poly.entity_id
_entity_poly.type
_entity_poly.pdbx_seq_one_letter_code
_entity_poly.pdbx_strand_id
1 'polypeptide(L)'
;MRRANAWGIDTFLGIEAGIVPPEVHSLIPPAARLVSGELDPTHSAALRVFHDTLWHIVETYPDLDALWLFQHEHVLFSHVSSNLSPGMQKLCERYGDAFPELDETARWKGPWLLGWVQAAWEWTRKHAPHLRLAVSGWGGASQFTRLLPGLHRTMPEPVVLSLLLPGQGAGPLPQELAALSGRTVWAVPWWEGDLHMWHPQPRVATLTAQQDVLAAYGFAGCIGLHWRTRDIEQNAWAFFEGAWESRSGERSRALDRYTDYVARGWGVPASEAAQAARLVLQSEEEKWFAEIVSPEYFPYDSSWGQIPPEKRERIEELLAFLEACAVDGAGAAADLAHARAVLRFVLLLDRWSRQVAEAERLVGEGKLREAWDTLQLTPANETIRTYTARVTTQGELGGLASLNQRAWQAYRDLITAVAESLGGELGGVGPLAESSASGSPPKPTVVFPARKVWDLATDDHVTWRVLTGELGAVAAFVTLVHADETAQRLALDKVGPCRFCGTFDPRRLVRGDETHLQARVEILLPSGRILVPAVGGETAVTVVHCLR
;
A
#
# COMPACT_ATOMS: atom_id res chain seq x y z
N MET A 1 8.94 8.90 -12.81
CA MET A 1 8.79 8.59 -14.24
C MET A 1 10.10 8.18 -14.88
N ARG A 2 11.12 9.05 -15.01
CA ARG A 2 12.42 8.74 -15.63
C ARG A 2 13.03 7.36 -15.32
N ARG A 3 13.03 6.92 -14.05
CA ARG A 3 13.54 5.60 -13.65
C ARG A 3 12.72 4.43 -14.21
N ALA A 4 11.39 4.56 -14.23
CA ALA A 4 10.50 3.57 -14.82
C ALA A 4 10.73 3.49 -16.34
N ASN A 5 10.80 4.64 -17.02
CA ASN A 5 11.04 4.70 -18.46
C ASN A 5 12.41 4.10 -18.84
N ALA A 6 13.44 4.29 -18.01
CA ALA A 6 14.76 3.66 -18.20
C ALA A 6 14.72 2.12 -18.12
N TRP A 7 13.70 1.56 -17.47
CA TRP A 7 13.42 0.12 -17.43
C TRP A 7 12.42 -0.34 -18.49
N GLY A 8 12.01 0.56 -19.40
CA GLY A 8 10.99 0.27 -20.41
C GLY A 8 9.58 0.14 -19.83
N ILE A 9 9.33 0.75 -18.66
CA ILE A 9 8.02 0.76 -18.01
C ILE A 9 7.33 2.09 -18.32
N ASP A 10 6.21 2.01 -19.03
CA ASP A 10 5.31 3.14 -19.29
C ASP A 10 4.75 3.68 -17.98
N THR A 11 4.59 5.00 -17.91
CA THR A 11 4.11 5.70 -16.73
C THR A 11 2.78 6.39 -16.96
N PHE A 12 1.92 6.26 -15.94
CA PHE A 12 0.54 6.74 -15.96
C PHE A 12 0.34 7.63 -14.75
N LEU A 13 -0.44 8.70 -14.92
CA LEU A 13 -0.85 9.56 -13.82
C LEU A 13 -2.37 9.71 -13.81
N GLY A 14 -2.97 9.31 -12.70
CA GLY A 14 -4.41 9.38 -12.46
C GLY A 14 -4.84 10.70 -11.84
N ILE A 15 -5.95 11.27 -12.31
CA ILE A 15 -6.66 12.37 -11.65
C ILE A 15 -8.17 12.08 -11.62
N GLU A 16 -8.84 12.52 -10.56
CA GLU A 16 -10.30 12.42 -10.51
C GLU A 16 -10.93 13.50 -11.41
N ALA A 17 -11.74 13.07 -12.38
CA ALA A 17 -12.36 13.98 -13.34
C ALA A 17 -13.45 14.81 -12.65
N GLY A 18 -13.35 16.14 -12.76
CA GLY A 18 -14.38 17.06 -12.25
C GLY A 18 -14.50 17.12 -10.72
N ILE A 19 -13.55 16.55 -9.98
CA ILE A 19 -13.46 16.64 -8.52
C ILE A 19 -12.14 17.33 -8.17
N VAL A 20 -12.19 18.23 -7.18
CA VAL A 20 -11.01 18.96 -6.71
C VAL A 20 -10.95 18.95 -5.19
N PRO A 21 -9.75 19.12 -4.58
CA PRO A 21 -9.62 19.20 -3.14
C PRO A 21 -10.51 20.29 -2.53
N PRO A 22 -11.02 20.13 -1.29
CA PRO A 22 -11.91 21.10 -0.65
C PRO A 22 -11.38 22.55 -0.67
N GLU A 23 -10.07 22.72 -0.56
CA GLU A 23 -9.37 24.00 -0.60
C GLU A 23 -9.55 24.67 -1.96
N VAL A 24 -9.36 23.93 -3.06
CA VAL A 24 -9.57 24.43 -4.42
C VAL A 24 -11.05 24.62 -4.69
N HIS A 25 -11.87 23.64 -4.28
CA HIS A 25 -13.32 23.70 -4.41
C HIS A 25 -13.88 24.99 -3.83
N SER A 26 -13.40 25.41 -2.65
CA SER A 26 -13.84 26.64 -1.96
C SER A 26 -13.62 27.92 -2.77
N LEU A 27 -12.62 27.95 -3.66
CA LEU A 27 -12.22 29.12 -4.46
C LEU A 27 -12.94 29.20 -5.82
N ILE A 28 -13.59 28.12 -6.26
CA ILE A 28 -14.26 28.06 -7.56
C ILE A 28 -15.62 28.77 -7.48
N PRO A 29 -16.06 29.55 -8.47
CA PRO A 29 -17.38 30.19 -8.44
C PRO A 29 -18.51 29.18 -8.23
N PRO A 30 -19.54 29.45 -7.40
CA PRO A 30 -20.64 28.51 -7.16
C PRO A 30 -21.35 28.06 -8.45
N ALA A 31 -21.44 28.92 -9.46
CA ALA A 31 -22.04 28.59 -10.76
C ALA A 31 -21.26 27.56 -11.59
N ALA A 32 -19.99 27.30 -11.24
CA ALA A 32 -19.15 26.29 -11.88
C ALA A 32 -19.24 24.91 -11.19
N ARG A 33 -20.08 24.81 -10.16
CA ARG A 33 -20.27 23.61 -9.34
C ARG A 33 -21.69 23.09 -9.57
N LEU A 34 -21.82 21.78 -9.65
CA LEU A 34 -23.08 21.08 -9.56
C LEU A 34 -23.50 20.98 -8.08
N VAL A 35 -24.79 20.76 -7.84
CA VAL A 35 -25.36 20.77 -6.48
C VAL A 35 -24.71 19.73 -5.57
N SER A 36 -24.26 18.61 -6.12
CA SER A 36 -23.56 17.53 -5.41
C SER A 36 -22.07 17.77 -5.21
N GLY A 37 -21.54 18.93 -5.62
CA GLY A 37 -20.15 19.34 -5.41
C GLY A 37 -19.19 19.00 -6.55
N GLU A 38 -19.62 18.25 -7.55
CA GLU A 38 -18.83 18.03 -8.77
C GLU A 38 -18.73 19.32 -9.58
N LEU A 39 -17.63 19.48 -10.33
CA LEU A 39 -17.46 20.62 -11.22
C LEU A 39 -18.23 20.40 -12.52
N ASP A 40 -18.75 21.51 -13.08
CA ASP A 40 -19.46 21.52 -14.37
C ASP A 40 -18.45 21.61 -15.53
N PRO A 41 -18.32 20.59 -16.40
CA PRO A 41 -17.38 20.58 -17.52
C PRO A 41 -17.68 21.64 -18.59
N THR A 42 -18.82 22.31 -18.52
CA THR A 42 -19.22 23.35 -19.48
C THR A 42 -18.94 24.76 -18.97
N HIS A 43 -18.59 24.92 -17.69
CA HIS A 43 -18.32 26.22 -17.09
C HIS A 43 -16.84 26.60 -17.24
N SER A 44 -16.57 27.82 -17.74
CA SER A 44 -15.21 28.29 -18.05
C SER A 44 -14.25 28.24 -16.86
N ALA A 45 -14.70 28.61 -15.66
CA ALA A 45 -13.89 28.54 -14.45
C ALA A 45 -13.46 27.11 -14.08
N ALA A 46 -14.34 26.12 -14.24
CA ALA A 46 -14.03 24.72 -13.96
C ALA A 46 -13.06 24.15 -15.01
N LEU A 47 -13.30 24.45 -16.29
CA LEU A 47 -12.39 24.10 -17.39
C LEU A 47 -11.01 24.73 -17.23
N ARG A 48 -10.94 25.97 -16.71
CA ARG A 48 -9.67 26.63 -16.44
C ARG A 48 -8.87 25.86 -15.38
N VAL A 49 -9.47 25.52 -14.25
CA VAL A 49 -8.79 24.74 -13.19
C VAL A 49 -8.32 23.38 -13.72
N PHE A 50 -9.16 22.71 -14.52
CA PHE A 50 -8.80 21.45 -15.14
C PHE A 50 -7.63 21.59 -16.11
N HIS A 51 -7.67 22.55 -17.04
CA HIS A 51 -6.56 22.79 -17.98
C HIS A 51 -5.27 23.25 -17.29
N ASP A 52 -5.37 24.08 -16.24
CA ASP A 52 -4.21 24.49 -15.44
C ASP A 52 -3.58 23.27 -14.75
N THR A 53 -4.40 22.31 -14.30
CA THR A 53 -3.93 21.01 -13.76
C THR A 53 -3.23 20.18 -14.84
N LEU A 54 -3.79 20.09 -16.06
CA LEU A 54 -3.15 19.39 -17.17
C LEU A 54 -1.82 20.02 -17.56
N TRP A 55 -1.75 21.35 -17.62
CA TRP A 55 -0.49 22.07 -17.85
C TRP A 55 0.56 21.73 -16.80
N HIS A 56 0.18 21.80 -15.52
CA HIS A 56 1.10 21.49 -14.45
C HIS A 56 1.61 20.04 -14.50
N ILE A 57 0.74 19.08 -14.84
CA ILE A 57 1.13 17.68 -15.01
C ILE A 57 2.17 17.53 -16.11
N VAL A 58 1.94 18.09 -17.29
CA VAL A 58 2.88 17.91 -18.43
C VAL A 58 4.19 18.68 -18.24
N GLU A 59 4.16 19.82 -17.56
CA GLU A 59 5.36 20.57 -17.20
C GLU A 59 6.20 19.82 -16.15
N THR A 60 5.54 19.20 -15.19
CA THR A 60 6.19 18.46 -14.10
C THR A 60 6.69 17.09 -14.57
N TYR A 61 5.93 16.42 -15.45
CA TYR A 61 6.19 15.08 -15.95
C TYR A 61 6.19 15.06 -17.49
N PRO A 62 7.21 15.64 -18.14
CA PRO A 62 7.28 15.72 -19.60
C PRO A 62 7.42 14.35 -20.29
N ASP A 63 7.90 13.34 -19.55
CA ASP A 63 8.08 11.96 -20.03
C ASP A 63 6.91 11.04 -19.64
N LEU A 64 5.74 11.60 -19.29
CA LEU A 64 4.55 10.83 -18.98
C LEU A 64 3.99 10.16 -20.25
N ASP A 65 3.58 8.89 -20.16
CA ASP A 65 3.11 8.14 -21.34
C ASP A 65 1.58 8.20 -21.50
N ALA A 66 0.86 8.39 -20.39
CA ALA A 66 -0.58 8.46 -20.40
C ALA A 66 -1.15 9.27 -19.23
N LEU A 67 -2.20 10.02 -19.53
CA LEU A 67 -3.10 10.61 -18.55
C LEU A 67 -4.27 9.66 -18.31
N TRP A 68 -4.63 9.47 -17.05
CA TRP A 68 -5.74 8.60 -16.67
C TRP A 68 -6.80 9.40 -15.91
N LEU A 69 -7.98 9.52 -16.50
CA LEU A 69 -9.14 10.14 -15.85
C LEU A 69 -9.92 9.11 -15.05
N PHE A 70 -10.08 9.35 -13.77
CA PHE A 70 -10.76 8.46 -12.85
C PHE A 70 -12.10 9.06 -12.42
N GLN A 71 -13.20 8.33 -12.56
CA GLN A 71 -14.48 8.72 -11.99
C GLN A 71 -14.49 8.43 -10.48
N HIS A 72 -14.77 9.47 -9.70
CA HIS A 72 -14.76 9.44 -8.24
C HIS A 72 -15.85 8.55 -7.63
N GLU A 73 -15.53 7.80 -6.58
CA GLU A 73 -16.32 6.69 -6.00
C GLU A 73 -17.74 7.04 -5.61
N HIS A 74 -18.02 8.27 -5.23
CA HIS A 74 -19.35 8.66 -4.78
C HIS A 74 -20.19 9.36 -5.84
N VAL A 75 -19.63 9.58 -7.04
CA VAL A 75 -20.33 10.29 -8.11
C VAL A 75 -21.61 9.55 -8.49
N LEU A 76 -21.69 8.22 -8.43
CA LEU A 76 -22.94 7.52 -8.77
C LEU A 76 -24.01 7.51 -7.66
N PHE A 77 -23.68 7.94 -6.45
CA PHE A 77 -24.64 8.09 -5.33
C PHE A 77 -25.28 9.48 -5.23
N SER A 78 -24.79 10.49 -5.96
CA SER A 78 -25.43 11.81 -6.01
C SER A 78 -26.72 11.78 -6.85
N HIS A 79 -27.86 12.15 -6.28
CA HIS A 79 -29.10 12.25 -7.07
C HIS A 79 -29.14 13.58 -7.84
N VAL A 80 -29.69 13.60 -9.06
CA VAL A 80 -29.95 14.84 -9.80
C VAL A 80 -30.74 15.81 -8.95
N SER A 81 -30.22 17.04 -8.85
CA SER A 81 -31.06 18.21 -8.63
C SER A 81 -31.70 18.61 -9.97
N SER A 82 -32.97 18.97 -9.97
CA SER A 82 -33.70 19.50 -11.14
C SER A 82 -33.10 20.76 -11.80
N ASN A 83 -31.94 21.24 -11.34
CA ASN A 83 -31.30 22.49 -11.77
C ASN A 83 -29.89 22.26 -12.36
N LEU A 84 -29.78 21.49 -13.44
CA LEU A 84 -28.54 21.46 -14.25
C LEU A 84 -28.32 22.82 -14.91
N SER A 85 -27.06 23.24 -15.07
CA SER A 85 -26.74 24.47 -15.83
C SER A 85 -27.20 24.34 -17.29
N PRO A 86 -27.43 25.45 -18.02
CA PRO A 86 -27.81 25.38 -19.43
C PRO A 86 -26.79 24.65 -20.31
N GLY A 87 -25.51 24.71 -19.96
CA GLY A 87 -24.45 23.97 -20.67
C GLY A 87 -24.57 22.47 -20.41
N MET A 88 -24.72 22.09 -19.16
CA MET A 88 -24.89 20.68 -18.76
C MET A 88 -26.19 20.09 -19.32
N GLN A 89 -27.29 20.86 -19.36
CA GLN A 89 -28.55 20.45 -20.01
C GLN A 89 -28.34 20.10 -21.48
N LYS A 90 -27.66 20.97 -22.24
CA LYS A 90 -27.34 20.70 -23.66
C LYS A 90 -26.45 19.46 -23.83
N LEU A 91 -25.52 19.24 -22.90
CA LEU A 91 -24.67 18.04 -22.92
C LEU A 91 -25.50 16.77 -22.67
N CYS A 92 -26.45 16.83 -21.73
CA CYS A 92 -27.41 15.76 -21.48
C CYS A 92 -28.37 15.52 -22.65
N GLU A 93 -28.91 16.56 -23.28
CA GLU A 93 -29.74 16.44 -24.48
C GLU A 93 -28.98 15.77 -25.63
N ARG A 94 -27.69 16.08 -25.77
CA ARG A 94 -26.86 15.56 -26.85
C ARG A 94 -26.45 14.10 -26.66
N TYR A 95 -26.12 13.70 -25.43
CA TYR A 95 -25.48 12.41 -25.16
C TYR A 95 -26.26 11.49 -24.21
N GLY A 96 -27.33 11.97 -23.58
CA GLY A 96 -28.06 11.22 -22.55
C GLY A 96 -28.63 9.89 -23.04
N ASP A 97 -29.16 9.87 -24.27
CA ASP A 97 -29.70 8.65 -24.89
C ASP A 97 -28.64 7.59 -25.17
N ALA A 98 -27.36 7.97 -25.15
CA ALA A 98 -26.26 7.01 -25.24
C ALA A 98 -26.00 6.28 -23.93
N PHE A 99 -26.73 6.54 -22.83
CA PHE A 99 -26.56 5.87 -21.53
C PHE A 99 -27.88 5.26 -21.01
N PRO A 100 -28.54 4.37 -21.76
CA PRO A 100 -29.77 3.70 -21.33
C PRO A 100 -29.58 2.79 -20.11
N GLU A 101 -28.34 2.37 -19.82
CA GLU A 101 -27.99 1.52 -18.68
C GLU A 101 -28.09 2.26 -17.34
N LEU A 102 -28.13 3.59 -17.37
CA LEU A 102 -28.34 4.44 -16.19
C LEU A 102 -29.83 4.76 -16.02
N ASP A 103 -30.27 4.76 -14.76
CA ASP A 103 -31.58 5.28 -14.41
C ASP A 103 -31.68 6.79 -14.69
N GLU A 104 -32.90 7.30 -14.80
CA GLU A 104 -33.15 8.71 -15.11
C GLU A 104 -32.46 9.67 -14.14
N THR A 105 -32.35 9.29 -12.85
CA THR A 105 -31.73 10.11 -11.80
C THR A 105 -30.20 10.10 -11.83
N ALA A 106 -29.57 9.20 -12.58
CA ALA A 106 -28.14 9.09 -12.75
C ALA A 106 -27.68 9.36 -14.19
N ARG A 107 -28.60 9.42 -15.16
CA ARG A 107 -28.29 9.49 -16.59
C ARG A 107 -27.41 10.65 -16.99
N TRP A 108 -27.51 11.79 -16.29
CA TRP A 108 -26.67 12.97 -16.51
C TRP A 108 -25.16 12.72 -16.28
N LYS A 109 -24.79 11.69 -15.50
CA LYS A 109 -23.39 11.40 -15.14
C LYS A 109 -22.57 10.87 -16.30
N GLY A 110 -23.21 10.17 -17.23
CA GLY A 110 -22.58 9.74 -18.48
C GLY A 110 -22.09 10.94 -19.30
N PRO A 111 -22.99 11.87 -19.70
CA PRO A 111 -22.63 13.13 -20.33
C PRO A 111 -21.62 13.96 -19.52
N TRP A 112 -21.74 14.01 -18.20
CA TRP A 112 -20.82 14.77 -17.34
C TRP A 112 -19.39 14.25 -17.43
N LEU A 113 -19.19 12.94 -17.25
CA LEU A 113 -17.86 12.32 -17.36
C LEU A 113 -17.32 12.43 -18.80
N LEU A 114 -18.19 12.22 -19.80
CA LEU A 114 -17.84 12.38 -21.21
C LEU A 114 -17.35 13.81 -21.50
N GLY A 115 -17.95 14.83 -20.90
CA GLY A 115 -17.51 16.23 -21.04
C GLY A 115 -16.06 16.43 -20.59
N TRP A 116 -15.68 15.84 -19.45
CA TRP A 116 -14.29 15.88 -18.97
C TRP A 116 -13.33 15.09 -19.86
N VAL A 117 -13.74 13.92 -20.34
CA VAL A 117 -12.95 13.12 -21.29
C VAL A 117 -12.73 13.89 -22.60
N GLN A 118 -13.77 14.54 -23.13
CA GLN A 118 -13.68 15.35 -24.35
C GLN A 118 -12.76 16.55 -24.14
N ALA A 119 -12.89 17.28 -23.03
CA ALA A 119 -12.01 18.39 -22.69
C ALA A 119 -10.53 17.95 -22.63
N ALA A 120 -10.24 16.85 -21.94
CA ALA A 120 -8.88 16.31 -21.87
C ALA A 120 -8.37 15.82 -23.24
N TRP A 121 -9.22 15.16 -24.02
CA TRP A 121 -8.87 14.68 -25.34
C TRP A 121 -8.50 15.84 -26.27
N GLU A 122 -9.35 16.86 -26.37
CA GLU A 122 -9.11 18.05 -27.19
C GLU A 122 -7.86 18.80 -26.75
N TRP A 123 -7.68 18.97 -25.44
CA TRP A 123 -6.49 19.60 -24.87
C TRP A 123 -5.21 18.82 -25.20
N THR A 124 -5.19 17.50 -24.98
CA THR A 124 -4.01 16.66 -25.25
C THR A 124 -3.68 16.63 -26.72
N ARG A 125 -4.67 16.55 -27.63
CA ARG A 125 -4.40 16.62 -29.08
C ARG A 125 -3.71 17.93 -29.50
N LYS A 126 -4.04 19.03 -28.82
CA LYS A 126 -3.49 20.35 -29.14
C LYS A 126 -2.14 20.62 -28.47
N HIS A 127 -1.95 20.18 -27.23
CA HIS A 127 -0.85 20.62 -26.38
C HIS A 127 0.13 19.50 -26.00
N ALA A 128 -0.31 18.25 -25.98
CA ALA A 128 0.51 17.11 -25.57
C ALA A 128 0.13 15.83 -26.36
N PRO A 129 0.30 15.81 -27.69
CA PRO A 129 -0.22 14.75 -28.56
C PRO A 129 0.43 13.37 -28.32
N HIS A 130 1.58 13.35 -27.63
CA HIS A 130 2.28 12.13 -27.21
C HIS A 130 1.54 11.38 -26.10
N LEU A 131 0.73 12.07 -25.27
CA LEU A 131 -0.01 11.43 -24.18
C LEU A 131 -1.13 10.54 -24.73
N ARG A 132 -1.19 9.31 -24.23
CA ARG A 132 -2.42 8.51 -24.31
C ARG A 132 -3.42 8.98 -23.27
N LEU A 133 -4.70 8.76 -23.52
CA LEU A 133 -5.76 9.04 -22.56
C LEU A 133 -6.47 7.72 -22.20
N ALA A 134 -6.60 7.47 -20.91
CA ALA A 134 -7.41 6.38 -20.37
C ALA A 134 -8.51 6.94 -19.48
N VAL A 135 -9.64 6.23 -19.41
CA VAL A 135 -10.71 6.53 -18.44
C VAL A 135 -11.09 5.27 -17.67
N SER A 136 -11.23 5.41 -16.35
CA SER A 136 -11.77 4.38 -15.45
C SER A 136 -12.64 5.02 -14.37
N GLY A 137 -13.11 4.23 -13.42
CA GLY A 137 -13.83 4.72 -12.26
C GLY A 137 -13.93 3.68 -11.15
N TRP A 138 -14.29 4.17 -9.98
CA TRP A 138 -14.50 3.40 -8.77
C TRP A 138 -15.88 2.71 -8.74
N GLY A 139 -16.10 1.87 -7.72
CA GLY A 139 -17.42 1.33 -7.37
C GLY A 139 -17.85 0.04 -8.07
N GLY A 140 -16.97 -0.62 -8.82
CA GLY A 140 -17.19 -1.97 -9.37
C GLY A 140 -18.43 -2.08 -10.27
N ALA A 141 -19.11 -3.24 -10.23
CA ALA A 141 -20.20 -3.59 -11.15
C ALA A 141 -21.40 -2.64 -11.10
N SER A 142 -21.69 -2.04 -9.93
CA SER A 142 -22.86 -1.18 -9.74
C SER A 142 -22.63 0.27 -10.18
N GLN A 143 -21.36 0.64 -10.41
CA GLN A 143 -20.96 2.02 -10.68
C GLN A 143 -20.35 2.19 -12.07
N PHE A 144 -19.02 2.36 -12.19
CA PHE A 144 -18.36 2.68 -13.45
C PHE A 144 -18.66 1.67 -14.56
N THR A 145 -18.86 0.39 -14.24
CA THR A 145 -19.24 -0.64 -15.22
C THR A 145 -20.49 -0.26 -16.02
N ARG A 146 -21.48 0.41 -15.41
CA ARG A 146 -22.70 0.86 -16.10
C ARG A 146 -22.46 2.01 -17.09
N LEU A 147 -21.36 2.75 -16.95
CA LEU A 147 -20.99 3.83 -17.87
C LEU A 147 -20.31 3.30 -19.14
N LEU A 148 -19.69 2.11 -19.07
CA LEU A 148 -18.84 1.58 -20.13
C LEU A 148 -19.52 1.52 -21.51
N PRO A 149 -20.76 0.99 -21.66
CA PRO A 149 -21.37 0.90 -22.98
C PRO A 149 -21.62 2.28 -23.60
N GLY A 150 -22.07 3.25 -22.80
CA GLY A 150 -22.31 4.61 -23.27
C GLY A 150 -21.04 5.37 -23.61
N LEU A 151 -20.00 5.21 -22.78
CA LEU A 151 -18.68 5.75 -23.07
C LEU A 151 -18.08 5.12 -24.33
N HIS A 152 -18.23 3.80 -24.52
CA HIS A 152 -17.77 3.10 -25.71
C HIS A 152 -18.40 3.67 -26.99
N ARG A 153 -19.71 3.97 -26.95
CA ARG A 153 -20.48 4.57 -28.07
C ARG A 153 -20.08 6.02 -28.38
N THR A 154 -19.64 6.79 -27.39
CA THR A 154 -19.59 8.27 -27.50
C THR A 154 -18.19 8.86 -27.42
N MET A 155 -17.24 8.20 -26.75
CA MET A 155 -15.89 8.70 -26.58
C MET A 155 -15.06 8.54 -27.86
N PRO A 156 -14.05 9.42 -28.08
CA PRO A 156 -13.09 9.24 -29.17
C PRO A 156 -12.46 7.84 -29.11
N GLU A 157 -12.36 7.17 -30.26
CA GLU A 157 -11.85 5.79 -30.39
C GLU A 157 -10.47 5.57 -29.73
N PRO A 158 -9.48 6.48 -29.85
CA PRO A 158 -8.17 6.26 -29.24
C PRO A 158 -8.12 6.37 -27.72
N VAL A 159 -9.21 6.82 -27.07
CA VAL A 159 -9.28 6.85 -25.60
C VAL A 159 -9.48 5.43 -25.08
N VAL A 160 -8.56 4.99 -24.22
CA VAL A 160 -8.59 3.65 -23.63
C VAL A 160 -9.67 3.58 -22.57
N LEU A 161 -10.49 2.52 -22.61
CA LEU A 161 -11.38 2.18 -21.51
C LEU A 161 -10.63 1.30 -20.52
N SER A 162 -10.65 1.65 -19.24
CA SER A 162 -10.08 0.82 -18.19
C SER A 162 -11.08 0.57 -17.08
N LEU A 163 -11.10 -0.65 -16.53
CA LEU A 163 -12.10 -1.06 -15.54
C LEU A 163 -11.47 -1.81 -14.37
N LEU A 164 -11.84 -1.38 -13.17
CA LEU A 164 -11.66 -2.13 -11.93
C LEU A 164 -12.56 -3.35 -11.96
N LEU A 165 -11.95 -4.52 -11.97
CA LEU A 165 -12.70 -5.75 -12.14
C LEU A 165 -13.61 -5.99 -10.93
N PRO A 166 -14.93 -6.09 -11.13
CA PRO A 166 -15.86 -6.32 -10.03
C PRO A 166 -15.54 -7.60 -9.27
N GLY A 167 -15.93 -7.65 -7.99
CA GLY A 167 -15.62 -8.78 -7.12
C GLY A 167 -14.11 -9.01 -6.97
N GLN A 168 -13.29 -7.97 -7.16
CA GLN A 168 -11.83 -8.05 -7.16
C GLN A 168 -11.28 -9.01 -8.23
N GLY A 169 -12.06 -9.27 -9.29
CA GLY A 169 -11.70 -10.23 -10.32
C GLY A 169 -12.21 -11.65 -10.15
N ALA A 170 -12.95 -11.94 -9.08
CA ALA A 170 -13.55 -13.25 -8.89
C ALA A 170 -14.77 -13.44 -9.81
N GLY A 171 -14.82 -14.58 -10.51
CA GLY A 171 -15.96 -14.97 -11.35
C GLY A 171 -15.88 -14.47 -12.80
N PRO A 172 -16.98 -14.60 -13.57
CA PRO A 172 -17.01 -14.19 -14.97
C PRO A 172 -16.97 -12.66 -15.12
N LEU A 173 -16.50 -12.18 -16.27
CA LEU A 173 -16.55 -10.77 -16.61
C LEU A 173 -18.01 -10.28 -16.72
N PRO A 174 -18.31 -9.04 -16.32
CA PRO A 174 -19.61 -8.41 -16.57
C PRO A 174 -19.95 -8.40 -18.06
N GLN A 175 -21.23 -8.52 -18.40
CA GLN A 175 -21.70 -8.54 -19.80
C GLN A 175 -21.35 -7.24 -20.55
N GLU A 176 -21.42 -6.11 -19.86
CA GLU A 176 -21.09 -4.78 -20.39
C GLU A 176 -19.65 -4.72 -20.89
N LEU A 177 -18.76 -5.43 -20.20
CA LEU A 177 -17.35 -5.50 -20.52
C LEU A 177 -17.08 -6.50 -21.65
N ALA A 178 -17.75 -7.66 -21.62
CA ALA A 178 -17.69 -8.66 -22.67
C ALA A 178 -18.15 -8.13 -24.05
N ALA A 179 -19.04 -7.13 -24.06
CA ALA A 179 -19.59 -6.53 -25.28
C ALA A 179 -18.70 -5.42 -25.89
N LEU A 180 -17.61 -5.02 -25.23
CA LEU A 180 -16.71 -3.99 -25.76
C LEU A 180 -15.85 -4.59 -26.88
N SER A 181 -16.17 -4.25 -28.14
CA SER A 181 -15.42 -4.71 -29.32
C SER A 181 -14.80 -3.54 -30.08
N GLY A 182 -13.66 -3.76 -30.74
CA GLY A 182 -13.02 -2.73 -31.57
C GLY A 182 -12.41 -1.54 -30.82
N ARG A 183 -12.19 -1.66 -29.49
CA ARG A 183 -11.55 -0.61 -28.68
C ARG A 183 -10.47 -1.21 -27.77
N THR A 184 -9.42 -0.44 -27.50
CA THR A 184 -8.42 -0.80 -26.48
C THR A 184 -9.05 -0.78 -25.09
N VAL A 185 -8.94 -1.91 -24.38
CA VAL A 185 -9.41 -2.06 -23.01
C VAL A 185 -8.27 -2.52 -22.10
N TRP A 186 -8.15 -1.90 -20.93
CA TRP A 186 -7.26 -2.34 -19.85
C TRP A 186 -8.06 -2.83 -18.64
N ALA A 187 -7.72 -4.02 -18.15
CA ALA A 187 -8.28 -4.56 -16.92
C ALA A 187 -7.50 -4.07 -15.70
N VAL A 188 -8.17 -3.82 -14.59
CA VAL A 188 -7.56 -3.48 -13.31
C VAL A 188 -7.94 -4.53 -12.28
N PRO A 189 -7.22 -5.67 -12.22
CA PRO A 189 -7.38 -6.66 -11.17
C PRO A 189 -6.84 -6.19 -9.83
N TRP A 190 -7.47 -6.67 -8.76
CA TRP A 190 -7.10 -6.35 -7.39
C TRP A 190 -6.15 -7.40 -6.84
N TRP A 191 -4.93 -6.99 -6.47
CA TRP A 191 -3.96 -7.87 -5.82
C TRP A 191 -4.28 -8.09 -4.34
N GLU A 192 -5.15 -7.27 -3.77
CA GLU A 192 -5.70 -7.38 -2.43
C GLU A 192 -7.04 -6.67 -2.38
N GLY A 193 -7.88 -7.01 -1.40
CA GLY A 193 -9.10 -6.31 -1.10
C GLY A 193 -8.91 -5.21 -0.06
N ASP A 194 -9.78 -4.21 -0.14
CA ASP A 194 -9.97 -3.20 0.90
C ASP A 194 -10.39 -3.83 2.24
N LEU A 195 -10.29 -3.04 3.32
CA LEU A 195 -10.75 -3.36 4.69
C LEU A 195 -9.93 -4.44 5.42
N HIS A 196 -8.91 -5.02 4.83
CA HIS A 196 -8.20 -6.19 5.37
C HIS A 196 -6.67 -6.08 5.25
N MET A 197 -6.12 -4.88 5.50
CA MET A 197 -4.71 -4.56 5.19
C MET A 197 -3.72 -4.96 6.30
N TRP A 198 -4.14 -5.79 7.25
CA TRP A 198 -3.32 -6.20 8.39
C TRP A 198 -3.01 -7.71 8.43
N HIS A 199 -3.66 -8.52 7.59
CA HIS A 199 -3.45 -9.96 7.49
C HIS A 199 -3.13 -10.40 6.05
N PRO A 200 -2.69 -11.67 5.84
CA PRO A 200 -2.42 -12.20 4.50
C PRO A 200 -3.67 -12.18 3.63
N GLN A 201 -3.47 -11.95 2.33
CA GLN A 201 -4.51 -12.05 1.32
C GLN A 201 -3.96 -12.84 0.12
N PRO A 202 -3.78 -14.17 0.23
CA PRO A 202 -3.27 -14.98 -0.88
C PRO A 202 -4.28 -14.99 -2.04
N ARG A 203 -3.82 -14.66 -3.25
CA ARG A 203 -4.66 -14.53 -4.45
C ARG A 203 -3.99 -15.08 -5.73
N VAL A 204 -2.92 -15.87 -5.61
CA VAL A 204 -2.17 -16.37 -6.77
C VAL A 204 -3.05 -17.24 -7.67
N ALA A 205 -3.89 -18.11 -7.12
CA ALA A 205 -4.77 -18.94 -7.93
C ALA A 205 -5.82 -18.10 -8.66
N THR A 206 -6.41 -17.14 -7.94
CA THR A 206 -7.39 -16.19 -8.47
C THR A 206 -6.80 -15.35 -9.61
N LEU A 207 -5.62 -14.77 -9.39
CA LEU A 207 -4.94 -13.93 -10.39
C LEU A 207 -4.46 -14.75 -11.59
N THR A 208 -4.02 -15.99 -11.37
CA THR A 208 -3.66 -16.91 -12.47
C THR A 208 -4.86 -17.21 -13.35
N ALA A 209 -6.00 -17.61 -12.76
CA ALA A 209 -7.23 -17.86 -13.51
C ALA A 209 -7.76 -16.60 -14.22
N GLN A 210 -7.56 -15.43 -13.60
CA GLN A 210 -7.97 -14.16 -14.18
C GLN A 210 -7.17 -13.79 -15.43
N GLN A 211 -5.87 -14.05 -15.47
CA GLN A 211 -5.07 -13.79 -16.67
C GLN A 211 -5.57 -14.62 -17.88
N ASP A 212 -6.03 -15.85 -17.63
CA ASP A 212 -6.63 -16.69 -18.67
C ASP A 212 -7.91 -16.06 -19.24
N VAL A 213 -8.75 -15.49 -18.37
CA VAL A 213 -9.96 -14.76 -18.76
C VAL A 213 -9.58 -13.51 -19.55
N LEU A 214 -8.64 -12.70 -19.08
CA LEU A 214 -8.24 -11.47 -19.78
C LEU A 214 -7.67 -11.76 -21.18
N ALA A 215 -6.85 -12.80 -21.30
CA ALA A 215 -6.31 -13.25 -22.58
C ALA A 215 -7.42 -13.72 -23.53
N ALA A 216 -8.41 -14.48 -23.04
CA ALA A 216 -9.52 -14.98 -23.85
C ALA A 216 -10.42 -13.88 -24.43
N TYR A 217 -10.54 -12.75 -23.72
CA TYR A 217 -11.31 -11.59 -24.17
C TYR A 217 -10.49 -10.56 -24.98
N GLY A 218 -9.20 -10.81 -25.20
CA GLY A 218 -8.36 -9.96 -26.03
C GLY A 218 -8.08 -8.57 -25.42
N PHE A 219 -8.03 -8.48 -24.09
CA PHE A 219 -7.70 -7.23 -23.41
C PHE A 219 -6.28 -6.80 -23.75
N ALA A 220 -6.08 -5.51 -24.02
CA ALA A 220 -4.81 -4.98 -24.47
C ALA A 220 -3.78 -4.80 -23.34
N GLY A 221 -4.23 -4.86 -22.09
CA GLY A 221 -3.38 -4.71 -20.91
C GLY A 221 -4.11 -5.03 -19.62
N CYS A 222 -3.32 -5.29 -18.58
CA CYS A 222 -3.80 -5.45 -17.22
C CYS A 222 -2.92 -4.63 -16.26
N ILE A 223 -3.52 -4.07 -15.21
CA ILE A 223 -2.86 -3.16 -14.27
C ILE A 223 -3.22 -3.58 -12.85
N GLY A 224 -2.22 -3.98 -12.07
CA GLY A 224 -2.42 -4.41 -10.70
C GLY A 224 -2.80 -3.27 -9.75
N LEU A 225 -3.86 -3.47 -8.98
CA LEU A 225 -4.34 -2.54 -7.97
C LEU A 225 -3.90 -3.03 -6.57
N HIS A 226 -3.05 -2.26 -5.88
CA HIS A 226 -2.47 -2.61 -4.57
C HIS A 226 -2.20 -1.37 -3.66
N TRP A 227 -2.24 -1.60 -2.34
CA TRP A 227 -2.16 -0.61 -1.25
C TRP A 227 -0.86 -0.87 -0.49
N ARG A 228 -0.60 -2.15 -0.19
CA ARG A 228 0.64 -2.68 0.36
C ARG A 228 1.53 -3.17 -0.76
N THR A 229 2.83 -3.32 -0.48
CA THR A 229 3.79 -3.86 -1.44
C THR A 229 4.38 -5.18 -0.96
N ARG A 230 4.68 -5.31 0.34
CA ARG A 230 5.36 -6.50 0.87
C ARG A 230 4.41 -7.68 1.06
N ASP A 231 3.27 -7.47 1.70
CA ASP A 231 2.30 -8.54 2.03
C ASP A 231 1.64 -9.19 0.78
N ILE A 232 1.72 -8.51 -0.37
CA ILE A 232 1.09 -8.91 -1.63
C ILE A 232 2.10 -9.27 -2.71
N GLU A 233 3.38 -9.40 -2.35
CA GLU A 233 4.47 -9.63 -3.32
C GLU A 233 4.25 -10.92 -4.13
N GLN A 234 3.78 -12.00 -3.50
CA GLN A 234 3.41 -13.24 -4.19
C GLN A 234 2.29 -13.05 -5.22
N ASN A 235 1.32 -12.18 -4.92
CA ASN A 235 0.21 -11.88 -5.82
C ASN A 235 0.70 -11.06 -7.01
N ALA A 236 1.53 -10.04 -6.75
CA ALA A 236 2.16 -9.24 -7.79
C ALA A 236 3.04 -10.10 -8.70
N TRP A 237 3.86 -10.97 -8.13
CA TRP A 237 4.72 -11.89 -8.87
C TRP A 237 3.89 -12.81 -9.78
N ALA A 238 2.85 -13.46 -9.25
CA ALA A 238 1.98 -14.31 -10.05
C ALA A 238 1.25 -13.55 -11.17
N PHE A 239 0.84 -12.31 -10.91
CA PHE A 239 0.22 -11.45 -11.89
C PHE A 239 1.18 -11.12 -13.05
N PHE A 240 2.44 -10.74 -12.76
CA PHE A 240 3.43 -10.40 -13.77
C PHE A 240 3.87 -11.61 -14.59
N GLU A 241 4.15 -12.74 -13.93
CA GLU A 241 4.50 -13.99 -14.62
C GLU A 241 3.34 -14.46 -15.52
N GLY A 242 2.11 -14.42 -15.02
CA GLY A 242 0.92 -14.76 -15.81
C GLY A 242 0.73 -13.85 -17.02
N ALA A 243 0.99 -12.55 -16.88
CA ALA A 243 0.97 -11.62 -18.01
C ALA A 243 2.04 -11.95 -19.05
N TRP A 244 3.24 -12.36 -18.64
CA TRP A 244 4.32 -12.77 -19.54
C TRP A 244 4.01 -14.09 -20.27
N GLU A 245 3.60 -15.11 -19.52
CA GLU A 245 3.21 -16.45 -19.99
C GLU A 245 2.03 -16.41 -20.98
N SER A 246 1.06 -15.53 -20.76
CA SER A 246 -0.06 -15.35 -21.69
C SER A 246 0.37 -15.03 -23.12
N ARG A 247 1.58 -14.48 -23.31
CA ARG A 247 2.17 -14.15 -24.62
C ARG A 247 2.86 -15.33 -25.28
N SER A 248 3.40 -16.27 -24.50
CA SER A 248 4.09 -17.47 -25.01
C SER A 248 3.14 -18.65 -25.22
N GLY A 249 2.00 -18.66 -24.54
CA GLY A 249 1.01 -19.75 -24.58
C GLY A 249 1.31 -20.89 -23.60
N GLU A 250 2.44 -20.84 -22.89
CA GLU A 250 2.74 -21.70 -21.75
C GLU A 250 2.03 -21.15 -20.52
N ARG A 251 1.40 -21.98 -19.70
CA ARG A 251 0.64 -21.53 -18.52
C ARG A 251 0.97 -22.36 -17.30
N SER A 252 1.58 -21.73 -16.30
CA SER A 252 1.88 -22.32 -15.00
C SER A 252 0.62 -22.43 -14.14
N ARG A 253 0.49 -23.52 -13.38
CA ARG A 253 -0.61 -23.65 -12.41
C ARG A 253 -0.32 -22.82 -11.17
N ALA A 254 -1.37 -22.51 -10.40
CA ALA A 254 -1.25 -21.79 -9.14
C ALA A 254 -0.29 -22.47 -8.15
N LEU A 255 -0.32 -23.81 -8.07
CA LEU A 255 0.58 -24.56 -7.20
C LEU A 255 2.05 -24.43 -7.63
N ASP A 256 2.32 -24.45 -8.94
CA ASP A 256 3.67 -24.30 -9.48
C ASP A 256 4.21 -22.90 -9.13
N ARG A 257 3.36 -21.88 -9.30
CA ARG A 257 3.66 -20.50 -8.91
C ARG A 257 3.96 -20.36 -7.42
N TYR A 258 3.10 -20.90 -6.54
CA TYR A 258 3.37 -20.88 -5.11
C TYR A 258 4.67 -21.63 -4.77
N THR A 259 4.93 -22.76 -5.43
CA THR A 259 6.16 -23.55 -5.20
C THR A 259 7.41 -22.75 -5.57
N ASP A 260 7.40 -22.07 -6.72
CA ASP A 260 8.50 -21.21 -7.15
C ASP A 260 8.69 -20.02 -6.23
N TYR A 261 7.62 -19.35 -5.81
CA TYR A 261 7.70 -18.22 -4.90
C TYR A 261 8.20 -18.63 -3.51
N VAL A 262 7.73 -19.75 -2.96
CA VAL A 262 8.21 -20.30 -1.69
C VAL A 262 9.68 -20.69 -1.78
N ALA A 263 10.10 -21.33 -2.87
CA ALA A 263 11.49 -21.75 -3.04
C ALA A 263 12.44 -20.56 -3.23
N ARG A 264 12.07 -19.59 -4.07
CA ARG A 264 12.97 -18.47 -4.46
C ARG A 264 12.81 -17.24 -3.58
N GLY A 265 11.57 -16.87 -3.28
CA GLY A 265 11.24 -15.71 -2.44
C GLY A 265 11.54 -16.00 -0.97
N TRP A 266 10.99 -17.08 -0.42
CA TRP A 266 11.23 -17.44 0.98
C TRP A 266 12.49 -18.28 1.22
N GLY A 267 13.14 -18.77 0.16
CA GLY A 267 14.37 -19.56 0.28
C GLY A 267 14.14 -20.90 0.94
N VAL A 268 12.90 -21.40 0.93
CA VAL A 268 12.58 -22.72 1.50
C VAL A 268 13.17 -23.79 0.57
N PRO A 269 13.95 -24.76 1.09
CA PRO A 269 14.54 -25.80 0.26
C PRO A 269 13.50 -26.54 -0.58
N ALA A 270 13.88 -26.97 -1.78
CA ALA A 270 12.97 -27.63 -2.72
C ALA A 270 12.26 -28.87 -2.13
N SER A 271 12.89 -29.55 -1.17
CA SER A 271 12.30 -30.68 -0.44
C SER A 271 11.07 -30.32 0.39
N GLU A 272 10.95 -29.06 0.81
CA GLU A 272 9.89 -28.53 1.67
C GLU A 272 8.95 -27.57 0.93
N ALA A 273 9.45 -26.89 -0.10
CA ALA A 273 8.75 -25.83 -0.82
C ALA A 273 7.39 -26.28 -1.37
N ALA A 274 7.30 -27.50 -1.93
CA ALA A 274 6.06 -28.03 -2.47
C ALA A 274 4.97 -28.23 -1.39
N GLN A 275 5.36 -28.55 -0.15
CA GLN A 275 4.41 -28.72 0.94
C GLN A 275 3.97 -27.36 1.51
N ALA A 276 4.91 -26.42 1.70
CA ALA A 276 4.56 -25.04 2.07
C ALA A 276 3.61 -24.41 1.04
N ALA A 277 3.93 -24.55 -0.25
CA ALA A 277 3.09 -24.06 -1.35
C ALA A 277 1.67 -24.65 -1.34
N ARG A 278 1.52 -25.95 -1.03
CA ARG A 278 0.20 -26.57 -0.87
C ARG A 278 -0.60 -25.95 0.27
N LEU A 279 0.02 -25.71 1.42
CA LEU A 279 -0.68 -25.08 2.56
C LEU A 279 -1.08 -23.64 2.25
N VAL A 280 -0.21 -22.87 1.58
CA VAL A 280 -0.53 -21.50 1.16
C VAL A 280 -1.67 -21.50 0.12
N LEU A 281 -1.62 -22.38 -0.87
CA LEU A 281 -2.71 -22.54 -1.84
C LEU A 281 -4.03 -22.92 -1.16
N GLN A 282 -4.00 -23.87 -0.23
CA GLN A 282 -5.17 -24.28 0.54
C GLN A 282 -5.76 -23.10 1.32
N SER A 283 -4.91 -22.22 1.88
CA SER A 283 -5.37 -21.02 2.59
C SER A 283 -6.13 -20.03 1.70
N GLU A 284 -5.82 -19.98 0.40
CA GLU A 284 -6.58 -19.23 -0.60
C GLU A 284 -7.89 -19.93 -0.95
N GLU A 285 -7.82 -21.20 -1.33
CA GLU A 285 -8.96 -21.99 -1.82
C GLU A 285 -10.06 -22.15 -0.76
N GLU A 286 -9.66 -22.41 0.49
CA GLU A 286 -10.56 -22.55 1.63
C GLU A 286 -10.80 -21.22 2.37
N LYS A 287 -10.23 -20.12 1.87
CA LYS A 287 -10.45 -18.76 2.38
C LYS A 287 -10.21 -18.61 3.88
N TRP A 288 -9.09 -19.12 4.39
CA TRP A 288 -8.76 -19.10 5.83
C TRP A 288 -8.73 -17.70 6.44
N PHE A 289 -8.46 -16.67 5.63
CA PHE A 289 -8.41 -15.28 6.06
C PHE A 289 -9.67 -14.47 5.71
N ALA A 290 -10.69 -15.09 5.09
CA ALA A 290 -11.95 -14.42 4.84
C ALA A 290 -12.83 -14.40 6.09
N GLU A 291 -13.72 -13.42 6.17
CA GLU A 291 -14.71 -13.26 7.26
C GLU A 291 -14.09 -13.04 8.65
N ILE A 292 -12.78 -12.73 8.69
CA ILE A 292 -12.16 -12.20 9.90
C ILE A 292 -12.64 -10.76 10.06
N VAL A 293 -13.20 -10.46 11.22
CA VAL A 293 -13.80 -9.14 11.47
C VAL A 293 -12.70 -8.07 11.44
N SER A 294 -12.88 -7.07 10.58
CA SER A 294 -11.86 -6.05 10.32
C SER A 294 -12.47 -4.65 10.22
N PRO A 295 -12.82 -4.04 11.37
CA PRO A 295 -13.29 -2.66 11.43
C PRO A 295 -12.12 -1.67 11.27
N GLU A 296 -11.12 -1.96 10.43
CA GLU A 296 -9.85 -1.22 10.35
C GLU A 296 -10.06 0.29 10.06
N TYR A 297 -11.13 0.64 9.31
CA TYR A 297 -11.50 2.04 9.05
C TYR A 297 -12.37 2.68 10.14
N PHE A 298 -12.91 1.88 11.07
CA PHE A 298 -13.78 2.32 12.17
C PHE A 298 -13.03 2.34 13.52
N PRO A 299 -13.60 2.96 14.57
CA PRO A 299 -13.05 2.83 15.93
C PRO A 299 -12.82 1.38 16.32
N TYR A 300 -11.82 1.12 17.16
CA TYR A 300 -11.57 -0.23 17.65
C TYR A 300 -12.77 -0.74 18.44
N ASP A 301 -13.15 -1.98 18.16
CA ASP A 301 -14.00 -2.80 19.00
C ASP A 301 -13.35 -4.18 19.16
N SER A 302 -13.72 -4.90 20.22
CA SER A 302 -13.10 -6.16 20.61
C SER A 302 -13.40 -7.33 19.67
N SER A 303 -14.19 -7.13 18.61
CA SER A 303 -14.34 -8.10 17.53
C SER A 303 -13.19 -8.06 16.51
N TRP A 304 -12.42 -6.97 16.43
CA TRP A 304 -11.36 -6.83 15.43
C TRP A 304 -10.33 -7.96 15.55
N GLY A 305 -10.21 -8.73 14.48
CA GLY A 305 -9.20 -9.77 14.33
C GLY A 305 -9.57 -11.07 15.00
N GLN A 306 -10.80 -11.21 15.53
CA GLN A 306 -11.28 -12.50 16.00
C GLN A 306 -11.42 -13.49 14.83
N ILE A 307 -10.81 -14.66 15.00
CA ILE A 307 -10.74 -15.73 14.00
C ILE A 307 -11.63 -16.89 14.46
N PRO A 308 -12.48 -17.46 13.59
CA PRO A 308 -13.20 -18.69 13.89
C PRO A 308 -12.26 -19.84 14.31
N PRO A 309 -12.62 -20.67 15.31
CA PRO A 309 -11.72 -21.71 15.84
C PRO A 309 -11.13 -22.64 14.77
N GLU A 310 -11.94 -23.05 13.80
CA GLU A 310 -11.54 -23.92 12.70
C GLU A 310 -10.51 -23.26 11.77
N LYS A 311 -10.62 -21.95 11.53
CA LYS A 311 -9.65 -21.18 10.73
C LYS A 311 -8.37 -20.92 11.54
N ARG A 312 -8.49 -20.69 12.85
CA ARG A 312 -7.33 -20.50 13.74
C ARG A 312 -6.42 -21.72 13.72
N GLU A 313 -6.97 -22.92 13.88
CA GLU A 313 -6.21 -24.18 13.86
C GLU A 313 -5.40 -24.32 12.56
N ARG A 314 -6.00 -24.02 11.41
CA ARG A 314 -5.30 -24.03 10.11
C ARG A 314 -4.18 -23.00 10.01
N ILE A 315 -4.40 -21.79 10.52
CA ILE A 315 -3.37 -20.74 10.54
C ILE A 315 -2.20 -21.13 11.47
N GLU A 316 -2.49 -21.75 12.61
CA GLU A 316 -1.50 -22.30 13.53
C GLU A 316 -0.69 -23.44 12.88
N GLU A 317 -1.34 -24.37 12.18
CA GLU A 317 -0.69 -25.44 11.41
C GLU A 317 0.26 -24.89 10.35
N LEU A 318 -0.18 -23.88 9.58
CA LEU A 318 0.66 -23.23 8.58
C LEU A 318 1.84 -22.49 9.21
N LEU A 319 1.61 -21.74 10.30
CA LEU A 319 2.71 -21.06 11.00
C LEU A 319 3.72 -22.07 11.54
N ALA A 320 3.27 -23.14 12.19
CA ALA A 320 4.14 -24.18 12.73
C ALA A 320 4.96 -24.87 11.62
N PHE A 321 4.34 -25.14 10.48
CA PHE A 321 5.05 -25.69 9.31
C PHE A 321 6.13 -24.72 8.82
N LEU A 322 5.77 -23.45 8.62
CA LEU A 322 6.72 -22.44 8.17
C LEU A 322 7.83 -22.18 9.19
N GLU A 323 7.58 -22.27 10.49
CA GLU A 323 8.60 -22.15 11.55
C GLU A 323 9.60 -23.32 11.53
N ALA A 324 9.14 -24.52 11.16
CA ALA A 324 10.00 -25.70 11.02
C ALA A 324 10.86 -25.68 9.74
N CYS A 325 10.47 -24.91 8.72
CA CYS A 325 11.21 -24.85 7.47
C CYS A 325 12.63 -24.30 7.62
N ALA A 326 13.58 -24.94 6.94
CA ALA A 326 14.91 -24.40 6.74
C ALA A 326 14.90 -23.22 5.76
N VAL A 327 15.98 -22.42 5.74
CA VAL A 327 16.13 -21.32 4.80
C VAL A 327 17.52 -21.30 4.18
N ASP A 328 17.55 -21.22 2.86
CA ASP A 328 18.74 -21.03 2.05
C ASP A 328 18.89 -19.55 1.67
N GLY A 329 20.00 -18.93 2.09
CA GLY A 329 20.36 -17.56 1.72
C GLY A 329 19.87 -16.47 2.68
N ALA A 330 20.74 -15.50 2.97
CA ALA A 330 20.48 -14.46 3.97
C ALA A 330 19.36 -13.47 3.58
N GLY A 331 19.17 -13.21 2.28
CA GLY A 331 18.07 -12.37 1.79
C GLY A 331 16.71 -13.04 1.98
N ALA A 332 16.60 -14.30 1.59
CA ALA A 332 15.39 -15.10 1.71
C ALA A 332 14.98 -15.40 3.16
N ALA A 333 15.94 -15.43 4.09
CA ALA A 333 15.68 -15.53 5.52
C ALA A 333 14.83 -14.37 6.07
N ALA A 334 14.98 -13.16 5.55
CA ALA A 334 14.16 -12.02 5.93
C ALA A 334 12.72 -12.16 5.39
N ASP A 335 12.56 -12.75 4.22
CA ASP A 335 11.27 -12.95 3.54
C ASP A 335 10.42 -14.01 4.24
N LEU A 336 11.03 -15.15 4.59
CA LEU A 336 10.33 -16.15 5.39
C LEU A 336 10.04 -15.63 6.81
N ALA A 337 10.96 -14.87 7.42
CA ALA A 337 10.71 -14.25 8.72
C ALA A 337 9.54 -13.26 8.67
N HIS A 338 9.41 -12.50 7.58
CA HIS A 338 8.24 -11.64 7.34
C HIS A 338 6.95 -12.45 7.31
N ALA A 339 6.89 -13.50 6.48
CA ALA A 339 5.71 -14.36 6.36
C ALA A 339 5.30 -14.97 7.72
N ARG A 340 6.27 -15.49 8.49
CA ARG A 340 6.05 -15.99 9.85
C ARG A 340 5.50 -14.90 10.78
N ALA A 341 6.07 -13.69 10.73
CA ALA A 341 5.63 -12.58 11.56
C ALA A 341 4.21 -12.11 11.22
N VAL A 342 3.80 -12.16 9.95
CA VAL A 342 2.42 -11.86 9.54
C VAL A 342 1.44 -12.84 10.17
N LEU A 343 1.69 -14.15 10.03
CA LEU A 343 0.81 -15.19 10.61
C LEU A 343 0.77 -15.12 12.14
N ARG A 344 1.93 -14.93 12.78
CA ARG A 344 2.01 -14.76 14.23
C ARG A 344 1.22 -13.54 14.69
N PHE A 345 1.32 -12.42 13.98
CA PHE A 345 0.55 -11.22 14.30
C PHE A 345 -0.96 -11.48 14.25
N VAL A 346 -1.44 -12.20 13.23
CA VAL A 346 -2.86 -12.54 13.09
C VAL A 346 -3.38 -13.31 14.31
N LEU A 347 -2.64 -14.33 14.76
CA LEU A 347 -2.98 -15.11 15.96
C LEU A 347 -2.90 -14.29 17.25
N LEU A 348 -1.91 -13.42 17.36
CA LEU A 348 -1.73 -12.52 18.51
C LEU A 348 -2.85 -11.48 18.60
N LEU A 349 -3.34 -10.95 17.48
CA LEU A 349 -4.45 -10.01 17.46
C LEU A 349 -5.77 -10.70 17.85
N ASP A 350 -6.02 -11.91 17.34
CA ASP A 350 -7.17 -12.72 17.76
C ASP A 350 -7.17 -12.94 19.28
N ARG A 351 -6.03 -13.35 19.84
CA ARG A 351 -5.89 -13.55 21.29
C ARG A 351 -6.09 -12.25 22.08
N TRP A 352 -5.48 -11.15 21.64
CA TRP A 352 -5.67 -9.83 22.25
C TRP A 352 -7.16 -9.50 22.31
N SER A 353 -7.83 -9.48 21.17
CA SER A 353 -9.20 -9.01 21.05
C SER A 353 -10.17 -9.86 21.85
N ARG A 354 -9.94 -11.18 21.95
CA ARG A 354 -10.73 -12.07 22.82
C ARG A 354 -10.55 -11.80 24.30
N GLN A 355 -9.33 -11.52 24.74
CA GLN A 355 -9.07 -11.18 26.14
C GLN A 355 -9.64 -9.80 26.51
N VAL A 356 -9.62 -8.84 25.58
CA VAL A 356 -10.30 -7.56 25.77
C VAL A 356 -11.81 -7.76 25.85
N ALA A 357 -12.42 -8.53 24.94
CA ALA A 357 -13.85 -8.84 24.99
C ALA A 357 -14.26 -9.51 26.32
N GLU A 358 -13.44 -10.44 26.81
CA GLU A 358 -13.68 -11.10 28.09
C GLU A 358 -13.55 -10.12 29.26
N ALA A 359 -12.55 -9.25 29.25
CA ALA A 359 -12.40 -8.21 30.26
C ALA A 359 -13.58 -7.23 30.26
N GLU A 360 -14.05 -6.79 29.10
CA GLU A 360 -15.25 -5.95 28.96
C GLU A 360 -16.48 -6.61 29.57
N ARG A 361 -16.69 -7.92 29.30
CA ARG A 361 -17.76 -8.72 29.90
C ARG A 361 -17.64 -8.77 31.43
N LEU A 362 -16.45 -9.06 31.95
CA LEU A 362 -16.18 -9.15 33.39
C LEU A 362 -16.39 -7.80 34.10
N VAL A 363 -16.01 -6.69 33.47
CA VAL A 363 -16.31 -5.33 33.96
C VAL A 363 -17.82 -5.10 34.03
N GLY A 364 -18.56 -5.48 32.99
CA GLY A 364 -20.03 -5.41 32.98
C GLY A 364 -20.69 -6.26 34.08
N GLU A 365 -20.05 -7.34 34.51
CA GLU A 365 -20.49 -8.20 35.63
C GLU A 365 -20.00 -7.71 37.01
N GLY A 366 -19.24 -6.62 37.08
CA GLY A 366 -18.64 -6.12 38.32
C GLY A 366 -17.47 -6.96 38.84
N LYS A 367 -16.96 -7.91 38.06
CA LYS A 367 -15.82 -8.78 38.41
C LYS A 367 -14.49 -8.11 38.07
N LEU A 368 -14.25 -6.95 38.68
CA LEU A 368 -13.12 -6.08 38.35
C LEU A 368 -11.75 -6.76 38.52
N ARG A 369 -11.60 -7.62 39.54
CA ARG A 369 -10.34 -8.34 39.77
C ARG A 369 -10.04 -9.35 38.66
N GLU A 370 -11.03 -10.12 38.23
CA GLU A 370 -10.90 -11.08 37.12
C GLU A 370 -10.65 -10.35 35.79
N ALA A 371 -11.28 -9.19 35.59
CA ALA A 371 -11.03 -8.33 34.43
C ALA A 371 -9.58 -7.82 34.41
N TRP A 372 -9.07 -7.36 35.55
CA TRP A 372 -7.66 -6.94 35.70
C TRP A 372 -6.70 -8.07 35.37
N ASP A 373 -6.89 -9.26 35.97
CA ASP A 373 -6.02 -10.40 35.74
C ASP A 373 -6.08 -10.84 34.26
N THR A 374 -7.25 -10.79 33.63
CA THR A 374 -7.41 -11.02 32.17
C THR A 374 -6.61 -10.01 31.34
N LEU A 375 -6.71 -8.72 31.65
CA LEU A 375 -6.02 -7.65 30.91
C LEU A 375 -4.50 -7.69 31.06
N GLN A 376 -3.99 -8.16 32.21
CA GLN A 376 -2.56 -8.37 32.43
C GLN A 376 -2.00 -9.54 31.59
N LEU A 377 -2.84 -10.51 31.27
CA LEU A 377 -2.50 -11.66 30.43
C LEU A 377 -2.69 -11.39 28.92
N THR A 378 -3.21 -10.22 28.55
CA THR A 378 -3.38 -9.81 27.15
C THR A 378 -2.01 -9.60 26.48
N PRO A 379 -1.72 -10.21 25.32
CA PRO A 379 -0.41 -10.14 24.67
C PRO A 379 -0.15 -8.81 23.95
N ALA A 380 -0.72 -7.68 24.43
CA ALA A 380 -0.74 -6.42 23.69
C ALA A 380 0.65 -5.92 23.26
N ASN A 381 1.62 -5.99 24.17
CA ASN A 381 3.01 -5.62 23.89
C ASN A 381 3.66 -6.51 22.82
N GLU A 382 3.41 -7.82 22.88
CA GLU A 382 3.95 -8.79 21.92
C GLU A 382 3.31 -8.59 20.54
N THR A 383 2.00 -8.35 20.48
CA THR A 383 1.26 -8.06 19.25
C THR A 383 1.81 -6.82 18.55
N ILE A 384 1.98 -5.69 19.27
CA ILE A 384 2.53 -4.45 18.69
C ILE A 384 3.98 -4.64 18.23
N ARG A 385 4.82 -5.33 19.01
CA ARG A 385 6.22 -5.61 18.64
C ARG A 385 6.30 -6.49 17.39
N THR A 386 5.45 -7.51 17.30
CA THR A 386 5.38 -8.41 16.14
C THR A 386 4.97 -7.65 14.89
N TYR A 387 3.94 -6.79 14.97
CA TYR A 387 3.56 -5.95 13.83
C TYR A 387 4.67 -4.97 13.44
N THR A 388 5.30 -4.32 14.43
CA THR A 388 6.38 -3.35 14.16
C THR A 388 7.57 -4.01 13.48
N ALA A 389 7.93 -5.24 13.87
CA ALA A 389 9.04 -5.97 13.30
C ALA A 389 8.83 -6.37 11.83
N ARG A 390 7.58 -6.54 11.38
CA ARG A 390 7.24 -6.85 9.98
C ARG A 390 7.10 -5.62 9.08
N VAL A 391 7.03 -4.40 9.62
CA VAL A 391 6.93 -3.19 8.79
C VAL A 391 8.25 -2.95 8.05
N THR A 392 8.23 -3.19 6.74
CA THR A 392 9.40 -3.04 5.86
C THR A 392 9.20 -1.94 4.81
N THR A 393 7.95 -1.53 4.59
CA THR A 393 7.55 -0.58 3.54
C THR A 393 6.65 0.53 4.09
N GLN A 394 6.56 1.65 3.38
CA GLN A 394 5.72 2.77 3.79
C GLN A 394 4.23 2.41 3.79
N GLY A 395 3.78 1.52 2.88
CA GLY A 395 2.37 1.10 2.79
C GLY A 395 1.86 0.39 4.05
N GLU A 396 2.76 -0.21 4.85
CA GLU A 396 2.40 -0.92 6.09
C GLU A 396 2.28 0.02 7.30
N LEU A 397 2.69 1.29 7.17
CA LEU A 397 2.61 2.26 8.26
C LEU A 397 1.16 2.63 8.60
N GLY A 398 0.23 2.51 7.64
CA GLY A 398 -1.20 2.75 7.86
C GLY A 398 -1.78 1.81 8.92
N GLY A 399 -1.55 0.49 8.76
CA GLY A 399 -2.01 -0.49 9.75
C GLY A 399 -1.33 -0.34 11.11
N LEU A 400 -0.03 0.01 11.14
CA LEU A 400 0.66 0.33 12.41
C LEU A 400 0.05 1.55 13.10
N ALA A 401 -0.33 2.59 12.35
CA ALA A 401 -1.00 3.76 12.89
C ALA A 401 -2.37 3.38 13.47
N SER A 402 -3.17 2.58 12.75
CA SER A 402 -4.47 2.10 13.24
C SER A 402 -4.34 1.26 14.50
N LEU A 403 -3.38 0.34 14.59
CA LEU A 403 -3.14 -0.46 15.80
C LEU A 403 -2.75 0.40 17.01
N ASN A 404 -1.85 1.38 16.82
CA ASN A 404 -1.41 2.26 17.90
C ASN A 404 -2.51 3.22 18.36
N GLN A 405 -3.23 3.83 17.43
CA GLN A 405 -4.21 4.88 17.74
C GLN A 405 -5.54 4.29 18.24
N ARG A 406 -5.90 3.08 17.80
CA ARG A 406 -7.22 2.50 18.04
C ARG A 406 -7.12 1.35 19.04
N ALA A 407 -6.46 0.25 18.68
CA ALA A 407 -6.42 -0.97 19.51
C ALA A 407 -5.64 -0.76 20.82
N TRP A 408 -4.43 -0.22 20.72
CA TRP A 408 -3.58 0.04 21.89
C TRP A 408 -4.19 1.09 22.82
N GLN A 409 -4.74 2.17 22.25
CA GLN A 409 -5.40 3.21 23.04
C GLN A 409 -6.62 2.65 23.80
N ALA A 410 -7.51 1.91 23.12
CA ALA A 410 -8.67 1.30 23.76
C ALA A 410 -8.29 0.32 24.89
N TYR A 411 -7.28 -0.53 24.66
CA TYR A 411 -6.75 -1.41 25.70
C TYR A 411 -6.20 -0.63 26.91
N ARG A 412 -5.44 0.44 26.66
CA ARG A 412 -4.88 1.29 27.72
C ARG A 412 -5.95 2.00 28.53
N ASP A 413 -7.00 2.48 27.88
CA ASP A 413 -8.11 3.16 28.56
C ASP A 413 -8.87 2.17 29.45
N LEU A 414 -9.17 0.97 28.94
CA LEU A 414 -9.84 -0.09 29.70
C LEU A 414 -9.03 -0.54 30.92
N ILE A 415 -7.74 -0.85 30.75
CA ILE A 415 -6.90 -1.32 31.87
C ILE A 415 -6.69 -0.23 32.93
N THR A 416 -6.64 1.04 32.52
CA THR A 416 -6.57 2.17 33.46
C THR A 416 -7.86 2.32 34.24
N ALA A 417 -9.02 2.27 33.58
CA ALA A 417 -10.33 2.37 34.22
C ALA A 417 -10.57 1.23 35.24
N VAL A 418 -10.15 0.00 34.90
CA VAL A 418 -10.22 -1.14 35.82
C VAL A 418 -9.28 -0.94 37.02
N ALA A 419 -8.04 -0.47 36.79
CA ALA A 419 -7.09 -0.18 37.87
C ALA A 419 -7.62 0.88 38.84
N GLU A 420 -8.17 1.98 38.32
CA GLU A 420 -8.74 3.07 39.12
C GLU A 420 -9.93 2.58 39.95
N SER A 421 -10.79 1.76 39.36
CA SER A 421 -11.93 1.14 40.05
C SER A 421 -11.49 0.18 41.16
N LEU A 422 -10.34 -0.48 41.00
CA LEU A 422 -9.71 -1.33 42.01
C LEU A 422 -8.84 -0.54 43.00
N GLY A 423 -8.61 0.76 42.80
CA GLY A 423 -7.72 1.61 43.59
C GLY A 423 -8.11 1.82 45.07
N GLY A 424 -9.22 1.22 45.51
CA GLY A 424 -9.54 1.01 46.94
C GLY A 424 -8.99 -0.28 47.55
N GLU A 425 -8.65 -1.29 46.74
CA GLU A 425 -8.18 -2.63 47.17
C GLU A 425 -6.75 -2.95 46.70
N LEU A 426 -6.26 -2.32 45.63
CA LEU A 426 -4.90 -2.47 45.13
C LEU A 426 -4.04 -1.31 45.60
N GLY A 427 -3.45 -1.44 46.79
CA GLY A 427 -2.48 -0.48 47.30
C GLY A 427 -1.39 -0.17 46.28
N GLY A 428 -1.41 1.04 45.72
CA GLY A 428 -0.30 1.65 45.00
C GLY A 428 0.17 0.92 43.75
N VAL A 429 -0.73 0.57 42.82
CA VAL A 429 -0.30 0.23 41.44
C VAL A 429 -0.33 1.52 40.62
N GLY A 430 0.83 2.17 40.50
CA GLY A 430 1.03 3.27 39.56
C GLY A 430 0.77 2.81 38.12
N PRO A 431 0.56 3.77 37.18
CA PRO A 431 0.29 3.46 35.78
C PRO A 431 1.34 2.47 35.29
N LEU A 432 0.86 1.37 34.66
CA LEU A 432 1.63 0.29 34.02
C LEU A 432 3.12 0.57 34.12
N ALA A 433 3.78 0.00 35.14
CA ALA A 433 5.21 0.12 35.25
C ALA A 433 5.79 -0.18 33.87
N GLU A 434 6.36 0.85 33.23
CA GLU A 434 7.34 0.65 32.17
C GLU A 434 8.19 -0.47 32.71
N SER A 435 8.21 -1.62 32.03
CA SER A 435 9.08 -2.67 32.48
C SER A 435 10.44 -2.02 32.50
N SER A 436 10.95 -1.77 33.71
CA SER A 436 12.33 -1.44 33.92
C SER A 436 13.02 -2.75 33.60
N ALA A 437 13.16 -3.01 32.30
CA ALA A 437 14.10 -3.96 31.80
C ALA A 437 15.39 -3.51 32.46
N SER A 438 15.83 -4.27 33.45
CA SER A 438 17.19 -4.22 33.97
C SER A 438 18.20 -4.68 32.91
N GLY A 439 17.82 -4.63 31.62
CA GLY A 439 18.73 -4.68 30.50
C GLY A 439 19.43 -3.34 30.41
N SER A 440 20.74 -3.39 30.15
CA SER A 440 21.48 -2.21 29.73
C SER A 440 20.66 -1.42 28.69
N PRO A 441 20.69 -0.07 28.71
CA PRO A 441 19.95 0.73 27.73
C PRO A 441 20.18 0.16 26.32
N PRO A 442 19.13 0.05 25.49
CA PRO A 442 19.26 -0.56 24.17
C PRO A 442 20.44 0.11 23.45
N LYS A 443 21.44 -0.72 23.09
CA LYS A 443 22.60 -0.22 22.37
C LYS A 443 22.10 0.42 21.07
N PRO A 444 22.63 1.58 20.68
CA PRO A 444 22.21 2.21 19.43
C PRO A 444 22.45 1.25 18.28
N THR A 445 21.41 1.03 17.47
CA THR A 445 21.49 0.16 16.30
C THR A 445 21.69 1.03 15.07
N VAL A 446 22.85 0.90 14.46
CA VAL A 446 23.14 1.54 13.18
C VAL A 446 22.68 0.61 12.07
N VAL A 447 21.80 1.09 11.21
CA VAL A 447 21.42 0.38 9.99
C VAL A 447 22.22 1.00 8.85
N PHE A 448 23.33 0.36 8.50
CA PHE A 448 24.05 0.72 7.30
C PHE A 448 23.20 0.48 6.05
N PRO A 449 23.51 1.16 4.93
CA PRO A 449 22.91 0.81 3.66
C PRO A 449 23.10 -0.70 3.41
N ALA A 450 22.04 -1.39 3.02
CA ALA A 450 22.09 -2.84 2.75
C ALA A 450 23.07 -3.19 1.62
N ARG A 451 23.25 -2.24 0.69
CA ARG A 451 24.22 -2.28 -0.39
C ARG A 451 25.55 -1.70 0.08
N LYS A 452 26.68 -2.34 -0.25
CA LYS A 452 28.04 -1.86 0.11
C LYS A 452 28.85 -1.37 -1.10
N VAL A 453 28.29 -1.50 -2.31
CA VAL A 453 28.93 -1.11 -3.57
C VAL A 453 27.98 -0.21 -4.36
N TRP A 454 28.40 1.00 -4.70
CA TRP A 454 27.63 1.94 -5.52
C TRP A 454 28.31 2.18 -6.86
N ASP A 455 27.51 2.22 -7.92
CA ASP A 455 27.94 2.50 -9.29
C ASP A 455 27.41 3.87 -9.72
N LEU A 456 28.32 4.81 -9.98
CA LEU A 456 27.99 6.18 -10.37
C LEU A 456 27.19 6.30 -11.68
N ALA A 457 27.17 5.24 -12.51
CA ALA A 457 26.38 5.20 -13.73
C ALA A 457 24.89 4.91 -13.47
N THR A 458 24.57 4.23 -12.37
CA THR A 458 23.21 3.76 -12.06
C THR A 458 22.64 4.29 -10.75
N ASP A 459 23.50 4.81 -9.87
CA ASP A 459 23.13 5.32 -8.55
C ASP A 459 23.25 6.84 -8.47
N ASP A 460 22.18 7.51 -8.02
CA ASP A 460 22.09 8.96 -7.86
C ASP A 460 22.14 9.42 -6.39
N HIS A 461 22.00 8.49 -5.44
CA HIS A 461 22.06 8.79 -4.00
C HIS A 461 22.51 7.59 -3.14
N VAL A 462 23.12 7.89 -2.00
CA VAL A 462 23.40 6.96 -0.90
C VAL A 462 22.64 7.41 0.34
N THR A 463 21.89 6.50 0.97
CA THR A 463 21.08 6.81 2.16
C THR A 463 21.58 6.05 3.38
N TRP A 464 21.90 6.78 4.46
CA TRP A 464 22.20 6.23 5.78
C TRP A 464 21.02 6.44 6.73
N ARG A 465 20.75 5.44 7.58
CA ARG A 465 19.71 5.51 8.61
C ARG A 465 20.29 5.11 9.97
N VAL A 466 20.13 5.98 10.95
CA VAL A 466 20.61 5.75 12.32
C VAL A 466 19.42 5.71 13.27
N LEU A 467 19.30 4.62 14.02
CA LEU A 467 18.28 4.42 15.05
C LEU A 467 18.97 4.46 16.41
N THR A 468 18.75 5.53 17.17
CA THR A 468 19.47 5.76 18.43
C THR A 468 18.79 5.11 19.64
N GLY A 469 17.71 4.36 19.46
CA GLY A 469 16.93 3.79 20.59
C GLY A 469 16.40 4.88 21.52
N GLU A 470 16.36 4.66 22.83
CA GLU A 470 15.83 5.63 23.81
C GLU A 470 16.85 6.71 24.26
N LEU A 471 18.01 6.82 23.59
CA LEU A 471 19.14 7.63 24.06
C LEU A 471 18.93 9.17 24.07
N GLY A 472 17.76 9.66 23.64
CA GLY A 472 17.49 11.10 23.58
C GLY A 472 18.45 11.88 22.68
N ALA A 473 19.02 11.24 21.65
CA ALA A 473 20.05 11.83 20.80
C ALA A 473 19.63 13.17 20.18
N VAL A 474 20.56 14.14 20.20
CA VAL A 474 20.33 15.49 19.65
C VAL A 474 20.82 15.60 18.20
N ALA A 475 21.83 14.82 17.82
CA ALA A 475 22.34 14.74 16.45
C ALA A 475 23.00 13.37 16.18
N ALA A 476 23.08 13.00 14.90
CA ALA A 476 23.86 11.87 14.43
C ALA A 476 24.68 12.26 13.20
N PHE A 477 25.85 11.65 13.06
CA PHE A 477 26.79 11.93 11.98
C PHE A 477 27.29 10.62 11.37
N VAL A 478 27.62 10.67 10.08
CA VAL A 478 28.42 9.64 9.40
C VAL A 478 29.77 10.26 9.07
N THR A 479 30.83 9.71 9.64
CA THR A 479 32.21 10.05 9.32
C THR A 479 32.73 9.04 8.32
N LEU A 480 33.05 9.50 7.11
CA LEU A 480 33.64 8.71 6.05
C LEU A 480 35.16 8.92 6.07
N VAL A 481 35.93 7.84 6.21
CA VAL A 481 37.39 7.87 6.19
C VAL A 481 37.88 7.29 4.86
N HIS A 482 38.67 8.07 4.14
CA HIS A 482 39.31 7.67 2.89
C HIS A 482 40.61 6.89 3.16
N ALA A 483 41.11 6.19 2.15
CA ALA A 483 42.38 5.44 2.23
C ALA A 483 43.61 6.32 2.50
N ASP A 484 43.53 7.63 2.20
CA ASP A 484 44.56 8.63 2.51
C ASP A 484 44.42 9.23 3.92
N GLU A 485 43.63 8.59 4.79
CA GLU A 485 43.29 9.00 6.15
C GLU A 485 42.54 10.35 6.25
N THR A 486 42.14 10.96 5.14
CA THR A 486 41.26 12.13 5.21
C THR A 486 39.85 11.71 5.59
N ALA A 487 39.21 12.50 6.46
CA ALA A 487 37.87 12.21 6.94
C ALA A 487 36.87 13.30 6.54
N GLN A 488 35.71 12.89 6.06
CA GLN A 488 34.57 13.76 5.80
C GLN A 488 33.44 13.42 6.77
N ARG A 489 32.96 14.41 7.53
CA ARG A 489 31.86 14.24 8.48
C ARG A 489 30.58 14.82 7.90
N LEU A 490 29.55 13.98 7.83
CA LEU A 490 28.25 14.31 7.26
C LEU A 490 27.19 14.29 8.36
N ALA A 491 26.46 15.39 8.53
CA ALA A 491 25.34 15.46 9.46
C ALA A 491 24.13 14.74 8.87
N LEU A 492 23.38 14.04 9.74
CA LEU A 492 22.11 13.41 9.38
C LEU A 492 20.94 14.25 9.89
N ASP A 493 19.89 14.33 9.09
CA ASP A 493 18.66 15.02 9.45
C ASP A 493 17.85 14.20 10.46
N LYS A 494 17.30 14.88 11.47
CA LYS A 494 16.40 14.24 12.44
C LYS A 494 15.03 14.06 11.80
N VAL A 495 14.71 12.82 11.42
CA VAL A 495 13.46 12.47 10.72
C VAL A 495 12.38 11.90 11.65
N GLY A 496 12.69 11.77 12.95
CA GLY A 496 11.72 11.35 13.95
C GLY A 496 12.33 11.21 15.35
N PRO A 497 11.52 10.79 16.34
CA PRO A 497 12.02 10.46 17.67
C PRO A 497 13.10 9.38 17.55
N CYS A 498 14.34 9.73 17.88
CA CYS A 498 15.49 8.82 17.86
C CYS A 498 15.82 8.23 16.47
N ARG A 499 15.41 8.90 15.39
CA ARG A 499 15.69 8.51 14.01
C ARG A 499 16.40 9.61 13.25
N PHE A 500 17.51 9.27 12.60
CA PHE A 500 18.26 10.18 11.75
C PHE A 500 18.47 9.56 10.37
N CYS A 501 18.37 10.39 9.33
CA CYS A 501 18.54 9.96 7.94
C CYS A 501 19.38 11.00 7.19
N GLY A 502 20.24 10.54 6.29
CA GLY A 502 20.99 11.43 5.41
C GLY A 502 21.11 10.79 4.04
N THR A 503 20.77 11.58 3.01
CA THR A 503 20.85 11.18 1.61
C THR A 503 21.87 12.05 0.91
N PHE A 504 22.88 11.42 0.31
CA PHE A 504 24.02 12.11 -0.26
C PHE A 504 24.28 11.66 -1.70
N ASP A 505 24.69 12.60 -2.55
CA ASP A 505 25.15 12.29 -3.91
C ASP A 505 26.46 11.47 -3.83
N PRO A 506 26.53 10.23 -4.35
CA PRO A 506 27.71 9.40 -4.25
C PRO A 506 28.91 10.05 -4.98
N ARG A 507 28.69 10.91 -5.99
CA ARG A 507 29.75 11.62 -6.70
C ARG A 507 30.54 12.57 -5.79
N ARG A 508 29.93 13.03 -4.71
CA ARG A 508 30.61 13.86 -3.69
C ARG A 508 31.52 13.05 -2.77
N LEU A 509 31.42 11.72 -2.81
CA LEU A 509 32.13 10.79 -1.93
C LEU A 509 33.34 10.14 -2.63
N VAL A 510 33.46 10.29 -3.95
CA VAL A 510 34.47 9.63 -4.77
C VAL A 510 35.70 10.50 -4.98
N ARG A 511 36.88 9.89 -4.91
CA ARG A 511 38.17 10.47 -5.33
C ARG A 511 38.85 9.49 -6.30
N GLY A 512 38.49 9.55 -7.59
CA GLY A 512 39.06 8.70 -8.65
C GLY A 512 38.07 7.68 -9.23
N ASP A 513 38.58 6.63 -9.87
CA ASP A 513 37.75 5.62 -10.56
C ASP A 513 37.18 4.56 -9.60
N GLU A 514 37.82 4.32 -8.46
CA GLU A 514 37.32 3.47 -7.39
C GLU A 514 37.73 4.08 -6.05
N THR A 515 36.80 4.17 -5.09
CA THR A 515 37.08 4.71 -3.76
C THR A 515 36.53 3.76 -2.70
N HIS A 516 37.43 3.23 -1.87
CA HIS A 516 37.08 2.51 -0.65
C HIS A 516 36.98 3.50 0.52
N LEU A 517 35.89 3.41 1.26
CA LEU A 517 35.56 4.26 2.40
C LEU A 517 35.27 3.40 3.63
N GLN A 518 35.77 3.83 4.78
CA GLN A 518 35.32 3.32 6.07
C GLN A 518 34.30 4.31 6.64
N ALA A 519 33.04 3.88 6.74
CA ALA A 519 31.97 4.69 7.30
C ALA A 519 31.81 4.40 8.79
N ARG A 520 31.90 5.44 9.61
CA ARG A 520 31.71 5.39 11.07
C ARG A 520 30.52 6.24 11.50
N VAL A 521 29.69 5.73 12.41
CA VAL A 521 28.57 6.51 12.95
C VAL A 521 28.89 7.09 14.33
N GLU A 522 28.58 8.37 14.50
CA GLU A 522 28.73 9.11 15.75
C GLU A 522 27.39 9.69 16.20
N ILE A 523 27.05 9.53 17.47
CA ILE A 523 25.80 10.01 18.05
C ILE A 523 26.12 11.04 19.13
N LEU A 524 25.55 12.24 19.02
CA LEU A 524 25.65 13.28 20.04
C LEU A 524 24.48 13.17 21.02
N LEU A 525 24.80 13.00 22.30
CA LEU A 525 23.82 12.94 23.39
C LEU A 525 23.54 14.34 23.97
N PRO A 526 22.40 14.56 24.66
CA PRO A 526 22.09 15.83 25.32
C PRO A 526 23.16 16.29 26.30
N SER A 527 23.93 15.36 26.89
CA SER A 527 25.05 15.64 27.79
C SER A 527 26.29 16.21 27.09
N GLY A 528 26.28 16.34 25.76
CA GLY A 528 27.44 16.73 24.96
C GLY A 528 28.43 15.59 24.68
N ARG A 529 28.19 14.40 25.24
CA ARG A 529 29.03 13.21 24.98
C ARG A 529 28.75 12.65 23.58
N ILE A 530 29.82 12.36 22.84
CA ILE A 530 29.76 11.62 21.58
C ILE A 530 29.86 10.13 21.89
N LEU A 531 28.94 9.34 21.35
CA LEU A 531 28.90 7.89 21.46
C LEU A 531 29.13 7.27 20.09
N VAL A 532 30.10 6.35 20.03
CA VAL A 532 30.36 5.51 18.86
C VAL A 532 29.83 4.11 19.15
N PRO A 533 28.86 3.59 18.37
CA PRO A 533 28.30 2.26 18.58
C PRO A 533 29.37 1.17 18.42
N ALA A 534 29.43 0.21 19.35
CA ALA A 534 30.44 -0.86 19.32
C ALA A 534 30.15 -1.98 18.30
N VAL A 535 28.87 -2.14 17.89
CA VAL A 535 28.42 -3.15 16.91
C VAL A 535 27.76 -2.41 15.75
N GLY A 536 28.23 -2.63 14.53
CA GLY A 536 27.78 -1.84 13.37
C GLY A 536 28.17 -0.37 13.46
N GLY A 537 29.19 -0.01 14.25
CA GLY A 537 29.71 1.36 14.30
C GLY A 537 30.57 1.72 13.10
N GLU A 538 31.12 0.71 12.42
CA GLU A 538 32.02 0.86 11.27
C GLU A 538 31.64 -0.14 10.17
N THR A 539 31.62 0.30 8.92
CA THR A 539 31.45 -0.59 7.74
C THR A 539 32.32 -0.12 6.59
N ALA A 540 32.83 -1.06 5.81
CA ALA A 540 33.48 -0.77 4.54
C ALA A 540 32.44 -0.55 3.44
N VAL A 541 32.66 0.50 2.65
CA VAL A 541 31.84 0.96 1.53
C VAL A 541 32.76 1.12 0.33
N THR A 542 32.35 0.64 -0.84
CA THR A 542 33.07 0.87 -2.10
C THR A 542 32.18 1.66 -3.05
N VAL A 543 32.72 2.69 -3.68
CA VAL A 543 32.06 3.41 -4.77
C VAL A 543 32.92 3.27 -6.02
N VAL A 544 32.32 2.80 -7.11
CA VAL A 544 33.01 2.49 -8.36
C VAL A 544 32.49 3.41 -9.46
N HIS A 545 33.42 3.92 -10.26
CA HIS A 545 33.18 4.63 -11.50
C HIS A 545 33.22 3.60 -12.63
N CYS A 546 32.07 3.09 -13.07
CA CYS A 546 32.01 2.36 -14.33
C CYS A 546 32.21 3.37 -15.48
N LEU A 547 33.45 3.52 -15.95
CA LEU A 547 33.69 4.00 -17.31
C LEU A 547 33.12 2.92 -18.25
N ARG A 548 32.11 3.30 -19.04
CA ARG A 548 31.48 2.43 -20.04
C ARG A 548 32.50 1.86 -21.03
#